data_AF-A0A4Y2TNE3-F1
#
_entry.id   AF-A0A4Y2TNE3-F1
#
_cell.length_a   1.000
_cell.length_b   1.000
_cell.length_c   1.000
_cell.angle_alpha   90.00
_cell.angle_beta   90.00
_cell.angle_gamma   90.00
#
_symmetry.space_group_name_H-M   'P 1'
#
loop_
_entity.id
_entity.type
_entity.pdbx_description
1 polymer ?
#
loop_
_entity_poly.entity_id
_entity_poly.type
_entity_poly.pdbx_seq_one_letter_code
_entity_poly.pdbx_strand_id
1 'polypeptide(L)'
;MFTFDIENLIQLSPNQIICGDYNAHHTSWGCNNDNPRGIRLLNFVNSAGIEILAPSTPTRFGNNSSSTIDLAIVREFLYPYDITSLPELSSDHNPVLLNFYFKYSIPSTNGKTKTNWNKFRNHINNAENTYNISITSPAELDSLVEKFEYQILDAKIAASSPISNLQTYIDPRIRELNNERNFVRKMFQRLRDPALKTKLNQLNKKITKLNDKIETESQINTLINVTTDDGTFWNLTSRVNKKRHNIPTLNGPASVAVTNKEKANCLADSLENQFQLNDIHCEETETVVGNCIGSFLNTTPNIFNDFPPTHTDELINCIKKLKKNKAPGYDNISNKIILNLPLNSIYTLQKITDSIMKFGHFPTRWKTATIIPILKPGKDPTDPVSYRPISLLPSISKIAEHIILSRLNEFLEENNILMPEQFGFRKNLSTTHQLLRITEYIQEGLNNKLKTGAVFLDIQKAFDRVWQDGLIHKLIKYNTPRYLVKIFHSYLSNRIFAVRVNNELSNTKIIKAGVSQGSKIGPILFALYINDMPKQHNTLLSIFADDTVILARNKNHNFIHLALNKHLKTLEDWFAKWKIQINAGKTEAIIFSNSLNYPPH
;
A
#
# COMPACT_ATOMS: atom_id res chain seq x y z
N MET A 1 13.89 5.81 42.30
CA MET A 1 12.97 5.22 41.31
C MET A 1 12.82 6.19 40.14
N PHE A 2 12.16 7.34 40.26
CA PHE A 2 12.01 8.24 39.09
C PHE A 2 13.34 8.83 38.53
N THR A 3 14.38 9.06 39.34
CA THR A 3 15.68 9.55 38.84
C THR A 3 16.43 8.51 37.99
N PHE A 4 16.19 7.21 38.23
CA PHE A 4 16.72 6.13 37.40
C PHE A 4 16.04 6.09 36.03
N ASP A 5 14.74 6.39 35.98
CA ASP A 5 14.02 6.53 34.71
C ASP A 5 14.55 7.72 33.91
N ILE A 6 14.84 8.86 34.57
CA ILE A 6 15.48 10.02 33.93
C ILE A 6 16.88 9.67 33.41
N GLU A 7 17.67 8.93 34.18
CA GLU A 7 19.00 8.46 33.76
C GLU A 7 18.94 7.59 32.51
N ASN A 8 18.02 6.60 32.47
CA ASN A 8 17.80 5.76 31.29
C ASN A 8 17.34 6.58 30.08
N LEU A 9 16.45 7.55 30.29
CA LEU A 9 15.99 8.42 29.21
C LEU A 9 17.16 9.20 28.61
N ILE A 10 17.99 9.82 29.45
CA ILE A 10 19.14 10.61 28.99
C ILE A 10 20.17 9.77 28.23
N GLN A 11 20.31 8.47 28.52
CA GLN A 11 21.19 7.58 27.76
C GLN A 11 20.74 7.31 26.31
N LEU A 12 19.48 7.57 25.97
CA LEU A 12 18.96 7.32 24.61
C LEU A 12 19.52 8.27 23.54
N SER A 13 19.99 9.46 23.93
CA SER A 13 20.46 10.53 23.03
C SER A 13 21.13 11.64 23.84
N PRO A 14 22.24 12.24 23.34
CA PRO A 14 22.94 13.32 24.03
C PRO A 14 22.12 14.63 24.12
N ASN A 15 21.21 14.87 23.17
CA ASN A 15 20.46 16.14 23.07
C ASN A 15 18.98 15.89 23.36
N GLN A 16 18.59 15.93 24.65
CA GLN A 16 17.23 15.65 25.08
C GLN A 16 16.63 16.76 25.94
N ILE A 17 15.31 16.92 25.78
CA ILE A 17 14.46 17.76 26.61
C ILE A 17 13.40 16.83 27.20
N ILE A 18 13.37 16.70 28.52
CA ILE A 18 12.43 15.84 29.24
C ILE A 18 11.44 16.73 29.99
N CYS A 19 10.22 16.85 29.47
CA CYS A 19 9.15 17.65 30.08
C CYS A 19 8.17 16.76 30.84
N GLY A 20 7.65 17.25 31.97
CA GLY A 20 6.59 16.54 32.68
C GLY A 20 6.18 17.19 33.99
N ASP A 21 5.13 16.63 34.60
CA ASP A 21 4.75 16.88 35.98
C ASP A 21 5.58 15.99 36.91
N TYR A 22 6.60 16.57 37.53
CA TYR A 22 7.50 15.83 38.41
C TYR A 22 6.97 15.69 39.84
N ASN A 23 5.92 16.46 40.20
CA ASN A 23 5.47 16.59 41.60
C ASN A 23 6.65 16.83 42.58
N ALA A 24 7.69 17.52 42.09
CA ALA A 24 8.94 17.76 42.79
C ALA A 24 8.92 19.23 43.26
N HIS A 25 8.73 19.41 44.57
CA HIS A 25 8.66 20.75 45.16
C HIS A 25 10.06 21.14 45.63
N HIS A 26 10.59 22.25 45.12
CA HIS A 26 11.83 22.81 45.61
C HIS A 26 11.86 24.34 45.42
N THR A 27 12.45 25.03 46.38
CA THR A 27 12.60 26.49 46.41
C THR A 27 13.38 27.04 45.22
N SER A 28 14.35 26.28 44.70
CA SER A 28 15.18 26.67 43.54
C SER A 28 14.40 26.88 42.23
N TRP A 29 13.19 26.34 42.10
CA TRP A 29 12.31 26.57 40.94
C TRP A 29 10.97 27.21 41.33
N GLY A 30 10.93 27.91 42.47
CA GLY A 30 9.80 28.78 42.83
C GLY A 30 8.67 28.11 43.62
N CYS A 31 8.90 26.95 44.23
CA CYS A 31 7.98 26.40 45.23
C CYS A 31 8.22 27.01 46.62
N ASN A 32 7.18 27.06 47.46
CA ASN A 32 7.28 27.60 48.83
C ASN A 32 8.03 26.70 49.81
N ASN A 33 8.11 25.39 49.51
CA ASN A 33 8.72 24.39 50.36
C ASN A 33 9.41 23.30 49.53
N ASP A 34 10.36 22.63 50.16
CA ASP A 34 11.04 21.49 49.57
C ASP A 34 10.34 20.19 49.98
N ASN A 35 10.22 19.24 49.04
CA ASN A 35 9.80 17.88 49.34
C ASN A 35 10.93 16.88 49.02
N PRO A 36 10.87 15.63 49.53
CA PRO A 36 11.91 14.63 49.27
C PRO A 36 12.16 14.34 47.79
N ARG A 37 11.18 14.58 46.91
CA ARG A 37 11.34 14.42 45.46
C ARG A 37 12.12 15.58 44.84
N GLY A 38 11.85 16.82 45.25
CA GLY A 38 12.57 18.01 44.83
C GLY A 38 14.04 17.98 45.23
N ILE A 39 14.32 17.62 46.48
CA ILE A 39 15.70 17.46 46.96
C ILE A 39 16.45 16.40 46.16
N ARG A 40 15.82 15.23 45.91
CA ARG A 40 16.43 14.17 45.08
C ARG A 40 16.65 14.61 43.63
N LEU A 41 15.68 15.31 43.05
CA LEU A 41 15.78 15.80 41.67
C LEU A 41 16.93 16.80 41.53
N LEU A 42 17.02 17.77 42.46
CA LEU A 42 18.09 18.76 42.46
C LEU A 42 19.48 18.10 42.62
N ASN A 43 19.62 17.18 43.57
CA ASN A 43 20.88 16.46 43.78
C ASN A 43 21.29 15.67 42.55
N PHE A 44 20.34 14.97 41.92
CA PHE A 44 20.59 14.21 40.68
C PHE A 44 21.04 15.13 39.55
N VAL A 45 20.30 16.22 39.29
CA VAL A 45 20.58 17.17 38.23
C VAL A 45 21.97 17.80 38.39
N ASN A 46 22.33 18.20 39.62
CA ASN A 46 23.65 18.73 39.94
C ASN A 46 24.76 17.70 39.71
N SER A 47 24.55 16.43 40.11
CA SER A 47 25.54 15.37 39.92
C SER A 47 25.75 14.97 38.46
N ALA A 48 24.70 15.08 37.65
CA ALA A 48 24.70 14.63 36.26
C ALA A 48 25.02 15.76 35.26
N GLY A 49 25.24 17.01 35.72
CA GLY A 49 25.54 18.15 34.84
C GLY A 49 24.35 18.56 33.96
N ILE A 50 23.14 18.47 34.51
CA ILE A 50 21.88 18.73 33.83
C ILE A 50 21.32 20.07 34.31
N GLU A 51 20.46 20.71 33.54
CA GLU A 51 19.75 21.95 33.92
C GLU A 51 18.24 21.71 34.04
N ILE A 52 17.59 22.39 35.00
CA ILE A 52 16.14 22.42 35.15
C ILE A 52 15.64 23.76 34.63
N LEU A 53 14.74 23.71 33.65
CA LEU A 53 14.00 24.85 33.14
C LEU A 53 12.63 24.90 33.81
N ALA A 54 12.34 26.02 34.47
CA ALA A 54 11.08 26.24 35.18
C ALA A 54 10.50 27.62 34.83
N PRO A 55 9.18 27.76 34.65
CA PRO A 55 8.57 29.06 34.48
C PRO A 55 8.67 29.91 35.75
N SER A 56 8.74 31.23 35.57
CA SER A 56 8.81 32.20 36.67
C SER A 56 7.52 32.31 37.50
N THR A 57 6.43 31.68 37.05
CA THR A 57 5.14 31.68 37.72
C THR A 57 4.65 30.25 37.94
N PRO A 58 3.87 29.99 39.01
CA PRO A 58 3.43 28.64 39.34
C PRO A 58 2.71 27.94 38.18
N THR A 59 2.85 26.62 38.10
CA THR A 59 2.25 25.79 37.06
C THR A 59 1.01 25.07 37.57
N ARG A 60 0.93 24.77 38.87
CA ARG A 60 -0.25 24.18 39.51
C ARG A 60 -0.86 25.12 40.53
N PHE A 61 -2.18 25.23 40.54
CA PHE A 61 -2.95 26.06 41.46
C PHE A 61 -3.98 25.22 42.22
N GLY A 62 -3.64 24.85 43.45
CA GLY A 62 -4.59 24.27 44.40
C GLY A 62 -5.56 25.31 44.96
N ASN A 63 -6.47 24.85 45.83
CA ASN A 63 -7.45 25.72 46.49
C ASN A 63 -6.76 26.87 47.25
N ASN A 64 -5.75 26.52 48.07
CA ASN A 64 -5.01 27.47 48.91
C ASN A 64 -3.49 27.41 48.68
N SER A 65 -3.04 26.82 47.57
CA SER A 65 -1.62 26.65 47.28
C SER A 65 -1.32 26.88 45.80
N SER A 66 -0.05 27.12 45.51
CA SER A 66 0.50 27.14 44.16
C SER A 66 1.91 26.56 44.16
N SER A 67 2.25 25.82 43.11
CA SER A 67 3.56 25.17 43.00
C SER A 67 4.02 25.14 41.54
N THR A 68 5.33 25.21 41.34
CA THR A 68 5.98 25.04 40.03
C THR A 68 6.51 23.61 39.98
N ILE A 69 5.73 22.70 39.38
CA ILE A 69 6.07 21.26 39.35
C ILE A 69 6.08 20.67 37.94
N ASP A 70 5.57 21.44 36.97
CA ASP A 70 5.65 21.13 35.54
C ASP A 70 6.94 21.75 35.01
N LEU A 71 7.98 20.92 34.89
CA LEU A 71 9.35 21.33 34.62
C LEU A 71 9.84 20.74 33.29
N ALA A 72 10.92 21.29 32.75
CA ALA A 72 11.69 20.65 31.69
C ALA A 72 13.13 20.43 32.16
N ILE A 73 13.68 19.25 31.87
CA ILE A 73 15.04 18.88 32.21
C ILE A 73 15.84 18.81 30.91
N VAL A 74 16.99 19.47 30.85
CA VAL A 74 17.81 19.57 29.64
C VAL A 74 19.29 19.29 29.94
N ARG A 75 19.98 18.65 29.00
CA ARG A 75 21.42 18.40 29.07
C ARG A 75 22.10 19.15 27.93
N GLU A 76 23.15 19.93 28.26
CA GLU A 76 24.00 20.65 27.28
C GLU A 76 23.21 21.51 26.27
N PHE A 77 22.16 22.20 26.75
CA PHE A 77 21.24 22.94 25.89
C PHE A 77 21.64 24.42 25.77
N LEU A 78 22.36 24.78 24.70
CA LEU A 78 22.96 26.11 24.50
C LEU A 78 22.09 27.11 23.72
N TYR A 79 20.80 26.82 23.52
CA TYR A 79 19.92 27.66 22.68
C TYR A 79 19.11 28.65 23.52
N PRO A 80 18.84 29.87 23.01
CA PRO A 80 17.93 30.80 23.67
C PRO A 80 16.54 30.18 23.79
N TYR A 81 15.96 30.28 24.98
CA TYR A 81 14.63 29.76 25.30
C TYR A 81 13.79 30.75 26.09
N ASP A 82 12.47 30.55 26.08
CA ASP A 82 11.51 31.20 26.98
C ASP A 82 10.55 30.15 27.53
N ILE A 83 10.27 30.19 28.83
CA ILE A 83 9.39 29.24 29.51
C ILE A 83 8.34 29.97 30.34
N THR A 84 7.07 29.76 30.00
CA THR A 84 5.95 30.51 30.59
C THR A 84 4.79 29.59 31.00
N SER A 85 4.16 29.90 32.14
CA SER A 85 2.92 29.27 32.60
C SER A 85 1.73 30.05 32.07
N LEU A 86 0.85 29.38 31.33
CA LEU A 86 -0.30 29.98 30.66
C LEU A 86 -1.57 29.78 31.51
N PRO A 87 -2.28 30.85 31.94
CA PRO A 87 -3.53 30.74 32.68
C PRO A 87 -4.71 30.38 31.76
N GLU A 88 -4.58 29.25 31.06
CA GLU A 88 -5.53 28.74 30.07
C GLU A 88 -6.07 27.36 30.48
N LEU A 89 -7.07 26.88 29.74
CA LEU A 89 -7.76 25.59 29.96
C LEU A 89 -8.49 25.49 31.32
N SER A 90 -9.14 24.36 31.56
CA SER A 90 -9.99 24.10 32.74
C SER A 90 -9.31 23.29 33.85
N SER A 91 -8.05 22.87 33.68
CA SER A 91 -7.30 22.07 34.65
C SER A 91 -6.83 22.90 35.86
N ASP A 92 -6.48 22.25 36.98
CA ASP A 92 -5.75 22.87 38.10
C ASP A 92 -4.27 23.11 37.77
N HIS A 93 -3.76 22.48 36.71
CA HIS A 93 -2.50 22.82 36.06
C HIS A 93 -2.72 23.84 34.94
N ASN A 94 -1.83 24.84 34.89
CA ASN A 94 -1.64 25.73 33.75
C ASN A 94 -0.72 25.02 32.74
N PRO A 95 -1.03 25.06 31.43
CA PRO A 95 -0.09 24.66 30.40
C PRO A 95 1.23 25.43 30.51
N VAL A 96 2.35 24.72 30.33
CA VAL A 96 3.68 25.33 30.26
C VAL A 96 4.10 25.40 28.79
N LEU A 97 4.39 26.61 28.32
CA LEU A 97 4.91 26.85 26.98
C LEU A 97 6.42 27.06 27.07
N LEU A 98 7.18 26.14 26.48
CA LEU A 98 8.62 26.22 26.31
C LEU A 98 8.93 26.53 24.85
N ASN A 99 9.34 27.76 24.57
CA ASN A 99 9.72 28.25 23.25
C ASN A 99 11.23 28.20 23.09
N PHE A 100 11.68 27.79 21.91
CA PHE A 100 13.09 27.76 21.56
C PHE A 100 13.34 28.55 20.27
N TYR A 101 14.43 29.28 20.24
CA TYR A 101 14.79 30.13 19.10
C TYR A 101 15.97 29.52 18.35
N PHE A 102 15.67 28.76 17.30
CA PHE A 102 16.68 28.09 16.48
C PHE A 102 16.73 28.68 15.06
N LYS A 103 17.94 28.75 14.48
CA LYS A 103 18.13 28.97 13.03
C LYS A 103 18.40 27.63 12.34
N TYR A 104 17.34 26.93 11.94
CA TYR A 104 17.46 25.71 11.13
C TYR A 104 16.27 25.53 10.20
N SER A 105 16.49 24.84 9.10
CA SER A 105 15.46 24.35 8.20
C SER A 105 14.97 23.00 8.71
N ILE A 106 13.74 22.95 9.24
CA ILE A 106 13.10 21.67 9.58
C ILE A 106 12.88 20.89 8.26
N PRO A 107 13.36 19.64 8.13
CA PRO A 107 12.97 18.79 7.00
C PRO A 107 11.46 18.64 7.01
N SER A 108 10.80 18.98 5.91
CA SER A 108 9.35 19.19 5.89
C SER A 108 8.61 17.92 6.34
N THR A 109 7.84 18.09 7.40
CA THR A 109 7.04 17.13 8.16
C THR A 109 6.15 16.19 7.31
N ASN A 110 5.87 15.01 7.88
CA ASN A 110 4.83 14.03 7.53
C ASN A 110 3.37 14.58 7.56
N GLY A 111 3.14 15.83 7.17
CA GLY A 111 1.85 16.51 7.12
C GLY A 111 1.25 16.56 5.72
N LYS A 112 -0.04 16.94 5.62
CA LYS A 112 -0.66 17.19 4.30
C LYS A 112 0.00 18.41 3.65
N THR A 113 0.54 18.25 2.45
CA THR A 113 1.11 19.35 1.67
C THR A 113 0.14 19.84 0.60
N LYS A 114 0.14 21.14 0.31
CA LYS A 114 -0.50 21.72 -0.88
C LYS A 114 0.60 22.03 -1.91
N THR A 115 0.41 21.57 -3.13
CA THR A 115 1.37 21.76 -4.22
C THR A 115 0.84 22.81 -5.20
N ASN A 116 1.69 23.78 -5.54
CA ASN A 116 1.43 24.71 -6.63
C ASN A 116 1.88 24.08 -7.95
N TRP A 117 0.92 23.60 -8.75
CA TRP A 117 1.20 22.89 -10.00
C TRP A 117 1.83 23.77 -11.09
N ASN A 118 1.66 25.09 -11.05
CA ASN A 118 2.35 25.99 -11.98
C ASN A 118 3.84 26.08 -11.64
N LYS A 119 4.17 26.25 -10.36
CA LYS A 119 5.57 26.20 -9.89
C LYS A 119 6.21 24.84 -10.19
N PHE A 120 5.49 23.75 -9.96
CA PHE A 120 5.94 22.39 -10.29
C PHE A 120 6.31 22.25 -11.77
N ARG A 121 5.41 22.66 -12.68
CA ARG A 121 5.66 22.59 -14.13
C ARG A 121 6.84 23.46 -14.56
N ASN A 122 6.94 24.68 -14.03
CA ASN A 122 8.06 25.58 -14.32
C ASN A 122 9.39 25.01 -13.82
N HIS A 123 9.41 24.40 -12.63
CA HIS A 123 10.60 23.78 -12.06
C HIS A 123 11.11 22.63 -12.95
N ILE A 124 10.21 21.79 -13.46
CA ILE A 124 10.57 20.71 -14.38
C ILE A 124 11.05 21.26 -15.72
N ASN A 125 10.35 22.26 -16.29
CA ASN A 125 10.74 22.85 -17.58
C ASN A 125 12.10 23.57 -17.53
N ASN A 126 12.48 24.10 -16.37
CA ASN A 126 13.77 24.76 -16.16
C ASN A 126 14.90 23.76 -15.84
N ALA A 127 14.57 22.50 -15.53
CA ALA A 127 15.56 21.46 -15.30
C ALA A 127 16.19 21.00 -16.63
N GLU A 128 17.31 20.28 -16.53
CA GLU A 128 17.98 19.71 -17.68
C GLU A 128 17.05 18.80 -18.51
N ASN A 129 16.99 19.04 -19.82
CA ASN A 129 16.16 18.30 -20.76
C ASN A 129 16.65 16.86 -20.93
N THR A 130 16.10 15.94 -20.14
CA THR A 130 16.43 14.51 -20.13
C THR A 130 16.10 13.78 -21.43
N TYR A 131 15.16 14.30 -22.23
CA TYR A 131 14.80 13.68 -23.52
C TYR A 131 15.91 13.80 -24.58
N ASN A 132 16.90 14.68 -24.42
CA ASN A 132 18.00 14.82 -25.38
C ASN A 132 19.13 13.79 -25.16
N ILE A 133 19.17 13.10 -24.01
CA ILE A 133 20.28 12.19 -23.65
C ILE A 133 20.32 10.97 -24.57
N SER A 134 21.36 10.77 -25.37
CA SER A 134 21.50 9.53 -26.17
C SER A 134 21.73 8.32 -25.26
N ILE A 135 20.93 7.26 -25.44
CA ILE A 135 21.03 6.04 -24.64
C ILE A 135 21.59 4.93 -25.54
N THR A 136 22.70 4.35 -25.09
CA THR A 136 23.44 3.31 -25.80
C THR A 136 23.44 1.98 -25.05
N SER A 137 23.12 1.98 -23.74
CA SER A 137 23.13 0.78 -22.91
C SER A 137 21.93 0.66 -21.95
N PRO A 138 21.60 -0.56 -21.47
CA PRO A 138 20.60 -0.76 -20.41
C PRO A 138 20.92 -0.04 -19.09
N ALA A 139 22.21 0.11 -18.75
CA ALA A 139 22.63 0.80 -17.54
C ALA A 139 22.33 2.32 -17.63
N GLU A 140 22.54 2.92 -18.79
CA GLU A 140 22.17 4.33 -19.04
C GLU A 140 20.65 4.54 -18.98
N LEU A 141 19.86 3.55 -19.40
CA LEU A 141 18.40 3.57 -19.24
C LEU A 141 18.00 3.58 -17.76
N ASP A 142 18.62 2.74 -16.94
CA ASP A 142 18.38 2.72 -15.48
C ASP A 142 18.75 4.07 -14.83
N SER A 143 19.90 4.64 -15.19
CA SER A 143 20.33 5.97 -14.73
C SER A 143 19.38 7.09 -15.18
N LEU A 144 18.83 7.01 -16.40
CA LEU A 144 17.85 7.98 -16.89
C LEU A 144 16.54 7.90 -16.09
N VAL A 145 16.07 6.69 -15.79
CA VAL A 145 14.87 6.49 -14.97
C VAL A 145 15.07 7.06 -13.58
N GLU A 146 16.22 6.82 -12.96
CA GLU A 146 16.56 7.40 -11.66
C GLU A 146 16.58 8.93 -11.70
N LYS A 147 17.25 9.53 -12.69
CA LYS A 147 17.29 10.98 -12.88
C LYS A 147 15.89 11.56 -13.09
N PHE A 148 15.05 10.88 -13.87
CA PHE A 148 13.67 11.31 -14.14
C PHE A 148 12.80 11.28 -12.88
N GLU A 149 12.87 10.19 -12.10
CA GLU A 149 12.17 10.07 -10.81
C GLU A 149 12.63 11.17 -9.83
N TYR A 150 13.93 11.40 -9.74
CA TYR A 150 14.51 12.44 -8.89
C TYR A 150 14.00 13.84 -9.27
N GLN A 151 14.04 14.20 -10.56
CA GLN A 151 13.54 15.51 -11.03
C GLN A 151 12.07 15.74 -10.69
N ILE A 152 11.23 14.70 -10.79
CA ILE A 152 9.81 14.78 -10.43
C ILE A 152 9.64 15.03 -8.92
N LEU A 153 10.37 14.29 -8.09
CA LEU A 153 10.28 14.40 -6.63
C LEU A 153 10.84 15.74 -6.13
N ASP A 154 11.97 16.18 -6.67
CA ASP A 154 12.59 17.46 -6.35
C ASP A 154 11.66 18.63 -6.71
N ALA A 155 11.11 18.63 -7.93
CA ALA A 155 10.11 19.63 -8.33
C ALA A 155 8.86 19.59 -7.44
N LYS A 156 8.43 18.40 -7.01
CA LYS A 156 7.30 18.25 -6.09
C LYS A 156 7.62 18.86 -4.73
N ILE A 157 8.81 18.63 -4.18
CA ILE A 157 9.25 19.19 -2.89
C ILE A 157 9.33 20.71 -3.00
N ALA A 158 10.03 21.24 -4.02
CA ALA A 158 10.20 22.67 -4.25
C ALA A 158 8.87 23.42 -4.45
N ALA A 159 7.88 22.78 -5.07
CA ALA A 159 6.56 23.37 -5.33
C ALA A 159 5.52 23.13 -4.22
N SER A 160 5.88 22.42 -3.15
CA SER A 160 4.96 22.07 -2.06
C SER A 160 5.19 22.91 -0.83
N SER A 161 4.09 23.27 -0.18
CA SER A 161 4.09 23.95 1.11
C SER A 161 3.27 23.14 2.11
N PRO A 162 3.68 23.06 3.39
CA PRO A 162 2.85 22.47 4.43
C PRO A 162 1.49 23.16 4.44
N ILE A 163 0.41 22.38 4.46
CA ILE A 163 -0.89 22.94 4.81
C ILE A 163 -0.78 23.21 6.30
N SER A 164 -0.76 24.49 6.70
CA SER A 164 -1.02 24.81 8.10
C SER A 164 -2.32 24.09 8.46
N ASN A 165 -2.32 23.31 9.54
CA ASN A 165 -3.55 22.76 10.07
C ASN A 165 -4.53 23.94 10.06
N LEU A 166 -5.60 23.84 9.25
CA LEU A 166 -6.64 24.87 9.21
C LEU A 166 -6.86 25.24 10.65
N GLN A 167 -6.59 26.50 11.02
CA GLN A 167 -6.90 27.00 12.34
C GLN A 167 -8.29 26.48 12.63
N THR A 168 -8.40 25.58 13.61
CA THR A 168 -9.66 24.95 13.93
C THR A 168 -10.64 26.10 14.06
N TYR A 169 -11.67 26.16 13.22
CA TYR A 169 -12.58 27.29 13.26
C TYR A 169 -13.20 27.28 14.66
N ILE A 170 -12.82 28.25 15.49
CA ILE A 170 -13.38 28.46 16.81
C ILE A 170 -14.47 29.49 16.62
N ASP A 171 -15.70 29.12 16.96
CA ASP A 171 -16.84 30.03 16.94
C ASP A 171 -16.50 31.32 17.71
N PRO A 172 -16.78 32.51 17.16
CA PRO A 172 -16.48 33.79 17.83
C PRO A 172 -17.00 33.85 19.28
N ARG A 173 -18.18 33.26 19.54
CA ARG A 173 -18.79 33.22 20.88
C ARG A 173 -17.96 32.39 21.86
N ILE A 174 -17.38 31.27 21.39
CA ILE A 174 -16.47 30.44 22.20
C ILE A 174 -15.15 31.19 22.45
N ARG A 175 -14.64 31.92 21.44
CA ARG A 175 -13.42 32.72 21.59
C ARG A 175 -13.59 33.81 22.64
N GLU A 176 -14.70 34.53 22.62
CA GLU A 176 -15.04 35.55 23.63
C GLU A 176 -15.14 34.96 25.03
N LEU A 177 -15.87 33.85 25.19
CA LEU A 177 -15.99 33.16 26.48
C LEU A 177 -14.63 32.62 26.99
N ASN A 178 -13.77 32.13 26.10
CA ASN A 178 -12.42 31.70 26.46
C ASN A 178 -11.56 32.86 26.94
N ASN A 179 -11.64 34.03 26.28
CA ASN A 179 -10.93 35.24 26.71
C ASN A 179 -11.40 35.70 28.09
N GLU A 180 -12.72 35.76 28.32
CA GLU A 180 -13.29 36.12 29.62
C GLU A 180 -12.88 35.10 30.70
N ARG A 181 -12.96 33.79 30.39
CA ARG A 181 -12.51 32.72 31.29
C ARG A 181 -11.04 32.89 31.67
N ASN A 182 -10.16 33.10 30.68
CA ASN A 182 -8.72 33.26 30.90
C ASN A 182 -8.42 34.50 31.76
N PHE A 183 -9.13 35.61 31.54
CA PHE A 183 -9.02 36.81 32.36
C PHE A 183 -9.45 36.54 33.82
N VAL A 184 -10.63 35.95 34.03
CA VAL A 184 -11.15 35.61 35.36
C VAL A 184 -10.24 34.60 36.05
N ARG A 185 -9.69 33.62 35.34
CA ARG A 185 -8.70 32.66 35.85
C ARG A 185 -7.44 33.36 36.32
N LYS A 186 -6.87 34.25 35.50
CA LYS A 186 -5.69 35.07 35.87
C LYS A 186 -5.96 35.91 37.12
N MET A 187 -7.15 36.50 37.25
CA MET A 187 -7.54 37.25 38.44
C MET A 187 -7.72 36.35 39.66
N PHE A 188 -8.37 35.19 39.52
CA PHE A 188 -8.52 34.22 40.60
C PHE A 188 -7.16 33.71 41.10
N GLN A 189 -6.23 33.40 40.19
CA GLN A 189 -4.89 32.94 40.53
C GLN A 189 -4.09 33.98 41.33
N ARG A 190 -4.36 35.29 41.14
CA ARG A 190 -3.73 36.39 41.87
C ARG A 190 -4.42 36.72 43.19
N LEU A 191 -5.75 36.86 43.18
CA LEU A 191 -6.53 37.42 44.29
C LEU A 191 -7.15 36.36 45.21
N ARG A 192 -7.28 35.11 44.73
CA ARG A 192 -7.89 33.98 45.46
C ARG A 192 -9.32 34.23 45.97
N ASP A 193 -10.05 35.12 45.33
CA ASP A 193 -11.45 35.45 45.64
C ASP A 193 -12.42 34.30 45.25
N PRO A 194 -13.24 33.76 46.18
CA PRO A 194 -14.27 32.77 45.90
C PRO A 194 -15.30 33.18 44.83
N ALA A 195 -15.61 34.47 44.71
CA ALA A 195 -16.54 34.97 43.69
C ALA A 195 -15.97 34.78 42.28
N LEU A 196 -14.66 35.02 42.10
CA LEU A 196 -13.96 34.76 40.84
C LEU A 196 -13.92 33.27 40.50
N LYS A 197 -13.75 32.39 41.51
CA LYS A 197 -13.80 30.92 41.29
C LYS A 197 -15.19 30.48 40.82
N THR A 198 -16.24 31.06 41.39
CA THR A 198 -17.63 30.78 41.00
C THR A 198 -17.89 31.23 39.57
N LYS A 199 -17.47 32.45 39.22
CA LYS A 199 -17.55 32.97 37.84
C LYS A 199 -16.76 32.11 36.84
N LEU A 200 -15.56 31.66 37.22
CA LEU A 200 -14.74 30.76 36.40
C LEU A 200 -15.47 29.44 36.11
N ASN A 201 -16.06 28.81 37.12
CA ASN A 201 -16.81 27.56 36.96
C ASN A 201 -18.05 27.74 36.07
N GLN A 202 -18.75 28.88 36.21
CA GLN A 202 -19.87 29.22 35.34
C GLN A 202 -19.45 29.39 33.88
N LEU A 203 -18.34 30.09 33.62
CA LEU A 203 -17.79 30.28 32.27
C LEU A 203 -17.36 28.95 31.64
N ASN A 204 -16.69 28.07 32.40
CA ASN A 204 -16.36 26.72 31.93
C ASN A 204 -17.62 25.95 31.50
N LYS A 205 -18.66 25.95 32.34
CA LYS A 205 -19.94 25.26 32.02
C LYS A 205 -20.63 25.85 30.79
N LYS A 206 -20.58 27.17 30.60
CA LYS A 206 -21.10 27.85 29.40
C LYS A 206 -20.34 27.45 28.14
N ILE A 207 -19.00 27.42 28.20
CA ILE A 207 -18.14 27.02 27.08
C ILE A 207 -18.45 25.58 26.68
N THR A 208 -18.52 24.64 27.64
CA THR A 208 -18.84 23.24 27.35
C THR A 208 -20.21 23.11 26.68
N LYS A 209 -21.26 23.70 27.26
CA LYS A 209 -22.61 23.67 26.65
C LYS A 209 -22.65 24.25 25.24
N LEU A 210 -21.92 25.33 24.99
CA LEU A 210 -21.91 25.97 23.68
C LEU A 210 -21.14 25.13 22.65
N ASN A 211 -20.00 24.54 23.05
CA ASN A 211 -19.27 23.56 22.23
C ASN A 211 -20.18 22.39 21.83
N ASP A 212 -20.84 21.75 22.81
CA ASP A 212 -21.73 20.62 22.57
C ASP A 212 -22.86 20.98 21.59
N LYS A 213 -23.45 22.18 21.77
CA LYS A 213 -24.51 22.68 20.88
C LYS A 213 -24.02 22.89 19.45
N ILE A 214 -22.87 23.55 19.27
CA ILE A 214 -22.30 23.82 17.95
C ILE A 214 -21.91 22.51 17.25
N GLU A 215 -21.32 21.56 17.98
CA GLU A 215 -20.97 20.25 17.42
C GLU A 215 -22.23 19.49 16.99
N THR A 216 -23.27 19.49 17.83
CA THR A 216 -24.56 18.86 17.52
C THR A 216 -25.22 19.50 16.29
N GLU A 217 -25.29 20.83 16.23
CA GLU A 217 -25.85 21.56 15.08
C GLU A 217 -25.04 21.30 13.80
N SER A 218 -23.71 21.24 13.89
CA SER A 218 -22.85 20.89 12.75
C SER A 218 -23.12 19.47 12.25
N GLN A 219 -23.27 18.50 13.14
CA GLN A 219 -23.60 17.13 12.78
C GLN A 219 -25.00 17.02 12.15
N ILE A 220 -26.01 17.68 12.73
CA ILE A 220 -27.37 17.73 12.19
C ILE A 220 -27.38 18.36 10.79
N ASN A 221 -26.74 19.51 10.60
CA ASN A 221 -26.63 20.15 9.30
C ASN A 221 -25.91 19.27 8.29
N THR A 222 -24.90 18.52 8.73
CA THR A 222 -24.22 17.55 7.86
C THR A 222 -25.19 16.45 7.42
N LEU A 223 -26.02 15.93 8.33
CA LEU A 223 -26.99 14.86 8.06
C LEU A 223 -28.16 15.32 7.18
N ILE A 224 -28.70 16.52 7.41
CA ILE A 224 -29.80 17.09 6.61
C ILE A 224 -29.37 17.29 5.14
N ASN A 225 -28.11 17.66 4.93
CA ASN A 225 -27.57 17.91 3.58
C ASN A 225 -27.06 16.65 2.87
N VAL A 226 -27.25 15.45 3.45
CA VAL A 226 -26.87 14.19 2.80
C VAL A 226 -27.89 13.83 1.72
N THR A 227 -27.42 13.56 0.51
CA THR A 227 -28.25 13.04 -0.58
C THR A 227 -27.66 11.75 -1.17
N THR A 228 -28.51 10.96 -1.82
CA THR A 228 -28.09 9.73 -2.53
C THR A 228 -27.40 10.02 -3.86
N ASP A 229 -27.61 11.22 -4.41
CA ASP A 229 -27.32 11.52 -5.82
C ASP A 229 -25.91 12.12 -6.00
N ASP A 230 -25.36 12.77 -4.97
CA ASP A 230 -24.04 13.42 -5.00
C ASP A 230 -22.91 12.60 -4.31
N GLY A 231 -23.25 11.40 -3.83
CA GLY A 231 -22.31 10.51 -3.14
C GLY A 231 -21.96 10.91 -1.70
N THR A 232 -22.57 11.96 -1.14
CA THR A 232 -22.40 12.34 0.28
C THR A 232 -22.90 11.25 1.22
N PHE A 233 -24.00 10.57 0.87
CA PHE A 233 -24.51 9.42 1.61
C PHE A 233 -23.47 8.29 1.70
N TRP A 234 -22.85 7.94 0.57
CA TRP A 234 -21.81 6.91 0.51
C TRP A 234 -20.53 7.32 1.25
N ASN A 235 -20.16 8.60 1.23
CA ASN A 235 -19.04 9.12 2.00
C ASN A 235 -19.28 9.04 3.52
N LEU A 236 -20.51 9.27 3.98
CA LEU A 236 -20.88 9.19 5.39
C LEU A 236 -20.97 7.73 5.85
N THR A 237 -21.74 6.90 5.15
CA THR A 237 -21.91 5.47 5.46
C THR A 237 -20.60 4.70 5.38
N SER A 238 -19.72 4.99 4.42
CA SER A 238 -18.42 4.34 4.34
C SER A 238 -17.48 4.66 5.51
N ARG A 239 -17.65 5.80 6.20
CA ARG A 239 -16.89 6.10 7.42
C ARG A 239 -17.38 5.29 8.61
N VAL A 240 -18.69 5.10 8.71
CA VAL A 240 -19.34 4.31 9.77
C VAL A 240 -19.11 2.81 9.58
N ASN A 241 -19.19 2.33 8.34
CA ASN A 241 -19.05 0.91 8.01
C ASN A 241 -17.60 0.43 7.86
N LYS A 242 -16.61 1.34 7.80
CA LYS A 242 -15.19 0.96 7.73
C LYS A 242 -14.71 0.46 9.09
N LYS A 243 -14.79 -0.86 9.30
CA LYS A 243 -13.97 -1.52 10.32
C LYS A 243 -12.50 -1.29 9.96
N ARG A 244 -11.79 -0.47 10.73
CA ARG A 244 -10.33 -0.33 10.60
C ARG A 244 -9.70 -1.63 11.09
N HIS A 245 -9.39 -2.52 10.16
CA HIS A 245 -8.65 -3.74 10.48
C HIS A 245 -7.17 -3.39 10.62
N ASN A 246 -6.74 -3.09 11.85
CA ASN A 246 -5.32 -3.16 12.16
C ASN A 246 -4.90 -4.63 12.11
N ILE A 247 -3.74 -4.89 11.52
CA ILE A 247 -3.15 -6.24 11.53
C ILE A 247 -2.86 -6.58 13.00
N PRO A 248 -3.49 -7.64 13.55
CA PRO A 248 -3.26 -8.04 14.93
C PRO A 248 -1.83 -8.56 15.10
N THR A 249 -1.48 -9.04 16.29
CA THR A 249 -0.25 -9.80 16.48
C THR A 249 -0.27 -11.01 15.55
N LEU A 250 0.85 -11.24 14.86
CA LEU A 250 0.98 -12.37 13.92
C LEU A 250 1.78 -13.49 14.58
N ASN A 251 1.37 -14.73 14.33
CA ASN A 251 2.12 -15.90 14.75
C ASN A 251 3.24 -16.13 13.74
N GLY A 252 4.42 -15.58 14.04
CA GLY A 252 5.61 -15.79 13.23
C GLY A 252 6.20 -17.19 13.43
N PRO A 253 7.10 -17.62 12.52
CA PRO A 253 7.70 -18.96 12.58
C PRO A 253 8.59 -19.18 13.83
N ALA A 254 9.14 -18.12 14.42
CA ALA A 254 10.00 -18.19 15.61
C ALA A 254 9.41 -17.46 16.84
N SER A 255 8.65 -16.39 16.64
CA SER A 255 8.08 -15.59 17.73
C SER A 255 6.82 -14.84 17.29
N VAL A 256 6.01 -14.42 18.26
CA VAL A 256 4.85 -13.56 18.02
C VAL A 256 5.32 -12.17 17.60
N ALA A 257 4.88 -11.69 16.44
CA ALA A 257 5.21 -10.38 15.92
C ALA A 257 4.24 -9.33 16.45
N VAL A 258 4.75 -8.37 17.23
CA VAL A 258 3.96 -7.35 17.93
C VAL A 258 4.13 -5.97 17.32
N THR A 259 5.36 -5.58 17.01
CA THR A 259 5.64 -4.27 16.41
C THR A 259 5.23 -4.23 14.93
N ASN A 260 4.98 -3.04 14.36
CA ASN A 260 4.66 -2.91 12.94
C ASN A 260 5.79 -3.46 12.05
N LYS A 261 7.05 -3.25 12.46
CA LYS A 261 8.23 -3.74 11.76
C LYS A 261 8.34 -5.27 11.82
N GLU A 262 8.15 -5.87 13.00
CA GLU A 262 8.10 -7.34 13.15
C GLU A 262 6.97 -7.95 12.31
N LYS A 263 5.77 -7.35 12.34
CA LYS A 263 4.63 -7.81 11.54
C LYS A 263 4.95 -7.75 10.05
N ALA A 264 5.57 -6.67 9.59
CA ALA A 264 5.98 -6.51 8.20
C ALA A 264 7.01 -7.59 7.80
N ASN A 265 8.01 -7.85 8.64
CA ASN A 265 9.01 -8.90 8.40
C ASN A 265 8.38 -10.30 8.39
N CYS A 266 7.53 -10.62 9.37
CA CYS A 266 6.83 -11.90 9.44
C CYS A 266 5.99 -12.19 8.19
N LEU A 267 5.27 -11.17 7.68
CA LEU A 267 4.54 -11.28 6.42
C LEU A 267 5.48 -11.41 5.23
N ALA A 268 6.60 -10.70 5.23
CA ALA A 268 7.59 -10.78 4.15
C ALA A 268 8.21 -12.19 4.06
N ASP A 269 8.55 -12.81 5.18
CA ASP A 269 9.08 -14.18 5.23
C ASP A 269 8.03 -15.21 4.75
N SER A 270 6.78 -15.06 5.21
CA SER A 270 5.68 -15.92 4.74
C SER A 270 5.44 -15.78 3.22
N LEU A 271 5.58 -14.57 2.68
CA LEU A 271 5.40 -14.30 1.26
C LEU A 271 6.60 -14.75 0.43
N GLU A 272 7.81 -14.68 0.96
CA GLU A 272 9.01 -15.21 0.30
C GLU A 272 8.87 -16.72 0.05
N ASN A 273 8.35 -17.48 1.01
CA ASN A 273 8.02 -18.91 0.84
C ASN A 273 6.86 -19.15 -0.15
N GLN A 274 5.98 -18.16 -0.31
CA GLN A 274 4.89 -18.20 -1.28
C GLN A 274 5.38 -17.97 -2.70
N PHE A 275 6.33 -17.05 -2.91
CA PHE A 275 6.96 -16.72 -4.19
C PHE A 275 8.10 -17.68 -4.59
N GLN A 276 7.97 -18.94 -4.20
CA GLN A 276 8.82 -20.05 -4.63
C GLN A 276 8.04 -20.99 -5.54
N LEU A 277 8.77 -21.71 -6.40
CA LEU A 277 8.17 -22.73 -7.26
C LEU A 277 7.56 -23.85 -6.40
N ASN A 278 6.55 -24.52 -6.95
CA ASN A 278 6.08 -25.77 -6.35
C ASN A 278 7.17 -26.84 -6.44
N ASP A 279 7.23 -27.70 -5.44
CA ASP A 279 8.13 -28.86 -5.38
C ASP A 279 7.57 -29.99 -6.26
N ILE A 280 7.53 -29.72 -7.57
CA ILE A 280 7.10 -30.65 -8.60
C ILE A 280 8.19 -30.62 -9.67
N HIS A 281 8.81 -31.77 -9.89
CA HIS A 281 9.96 -31.89 -10.76
C HIS A 281 9.64 -32.76 -11.98
N CYS A 282 10.00 -32.23 -13.14
CA CYS A 282 9.95 -32.95 -14.41
C CYS A 282 11.25 -32.60 -15.15
N GLU A 283 12.31 -33.37 -14.89
CA GLU A 283 13.68 -33.08 -15.36
C GLU A 283 13.75 -32.87 -16.88
N GLU A 284 13.00 -33.67 -17.64
CA GLU A 284 12.91 -33.56 -19.09
C GLU A 284 12.40 -32.17 -19.52
N THR A 285 11.32 -31.70 -18.90
CA THR A 285 10.72 -30.40 -19.23
C THR A 285 11.61 -29.25 -18.77
N GLU A 286 12.22 -29.37 -17.58
CA GLU A 286 13.18 -28.39 -17.07
C GLU A 286 14.38 -28.23 -18.01
N THR A 287 14.92 -29.35 -18.51
CA THR A 287 16.03 -29.36 -19.46
C THR A 287 15.63 -28.71 -20.79
N VAL A 288 14.46 -29.05 -21.34
CA VAL A 288 13.95 -28.45 -22.58
C VAL A 288 13.74 -26.94 -22.43
N VAL A 289 13.17 -26.51 -21.31
CA VAL A 289 12.94 -25.09 -21.01
C VAL A 289 14.26 -24.35 -20.88
N GLY A 290 15.21 -24.88 -20.09
CA GLY A 290 16.54 -24.30 -19.90
C GLY A 290 17.31 -24.16 -21.21
N ASN A 291 17.34 -25.22 -22.04
CA ASN A 291 18.00 -25.20 -23.34
C ASN A 291 17.35 -24.18 -24.30
N CYS A 292 16.01 -24.10 -24.30
CA CYS A 292 15.29 -23.14 -25.13
C CYS A 292 15.61 -21.69 -24.75
N ILE A 293 15.65 -21.39 -23.46
CA ILE A 293 15.96 -20.04 -22.97
C ILE A 293 17.43 -19.70 -23.22
N GLY A 294 18.36 -20.63 -22.95
CA GLY A 294 19.78 -20.44 -23.24
C GLY A 294 20.03 -20.18 -24.72
N SER A 295 19.43 -20.99 -25.60
CA SER A 295 19.48 -20.78 -27.05
C SER A 295 18.88 -19.43 -27.47
N PHE A 296 17.73 -19.05 -26.89
CA PHE A 296 17.11 -17.77 -27.16
C PHE A 296 18.00 -16.60 -26.74
N LEU A 297 18.56 -16.61 -25.53
CA LEU A 297 19.42 -15.54 -25.03
C LEU A 297 20.72 -15.42 -25.84
N ASN A 298 21.27 -16.54 -26.32
CA ASN A 298 22.47 -16.55 -27.15
C ASN A 298 22.24 -16.06 -28.58
N THR A 299 21.04 -16.28 -29.14
CA THR A 299 20.70 -15.91 -30.54
C THR A 299 20.03 -14.55 -30.64
N THR A 300 19.47 -14.04 -29.55
CA THR A 300 18.70 -12.79 -29.55
C THR A 300 19.64 -11.59 -29.52
N PRO A 301 19.46 -10.59 -30.40
CA PRO A 301 20.33 -9.42 -30.42
C PRO A 301 20.20 -8.60 -29.13
N ASN A 302 21.24 -7.79 -28.86
CA ASN A 302 21.25 -6.85 -27.75
C ASN A 302 20.46 -5.58 -28.01
N ILE A 303 20.26 -5.25 -29.29
CA ILE A 303 19.54 -4.08 -29.75
C ILE A 303 18.53 -4.52 -30.80
N PHE A 304 17.30 -4.06 -30.66
CA PHE A 304 16.24 -4.22 -31.64
C PHE A 304 16.01 -2.88 -32.33
N ASN A 305 15.86 -2.90 -33.65
CA ASN A 305 15.50 -1.72 -34.45
C ASN A 305 14.10 -1.87 -35.08
N ASP A 306 13.55 -3.09 -35.07
CA ASP A 306 12.26 -3.43 -35.63
C ASP A 306 11.25 -3.62 -34.50
N PHE A 307 10.73 -2.51 -33.97
CA PHE A 307 9.64 -2.49 -33.00
C PHE A 307 8.72 -1.30 -33.29
N PRO A 308 7.40 -1.43 -33.06
CA PRO A 308 6.48 -0.32 -33.27
C PRO A 308 6.80 0.84 -32.29
N PRO A 309 7.07 2.06 -32.79
CA PRO A 309 7.47 3.17 -31.93
C PRO A 309 6.35 3.57 -30.97
N THR A 310 6.73 4.18 -29.84
CA THR A 310 5.78 4.76 -28.89
C THR A 310 5.36 6.14 -29.37
N HIS A 311 4.08 6.34 -29.62
CA HIS A 311 3.55 7.66 -29.95
C HIS A 311 3.21 8.47 -28.68
N THR A 312 3.50 9.77 -28.72
CA THR A 312 3.24 10.67 -27.58
C THR A 312 1.76 10.72 -27.21
N ASP A 313 0.86 10.61 -28.19
CA ASP A 313 -0.59 10.59 -27.97
C ASP A 313 -1.06 9.37 -27.17
N GLU A 314 -0.44 8.21 -27.36
CA GLU A 314 -0.74 7.00 -26.58
C GLU A 314 -0.44 7.23 -25.09
N LEU A 315 0.72 7.84 -24.81
CA LEU A 315 1.13 8.19 -23.45
C LEU A 315 0.19 9.23 -22.82
N ILE A 316 -0.15 10.28 -23.56
CA ILE A 316 -1.09 11.32 -23.10
C ILE A 316 -2.45 10.69 -22.78
N ASN A 317 -2.96 9.82 -23.65
CA ASN A 317 -4.24 9.13 -23.46
C ASN A 317 -4.19 8.18 -22.25
N CYS A 318 -3.07 7.49 -22.03
CA CYS A 318 -2.87 6.67 -20.84
C CYS A 318 -2.89 7.52 -19.56
N ILE A 319 -2.14 8.62 -19.54
CA ILE A 319 -2.03 9.53 -18.39
C ILE A 319 -3.39 10.13 -18.04
N LYS A 320 -4.16 10.61 -19.04
CA LYS A 320 -5.50 11.19 -18.82
C LYS A 320 -6.48 10.21 -18.16
N LYS A 321 -6.33 8.91 -18.38
CA LYS A 321 -7.20 7.86 -17.80
C LYS A 321 -6.79 7.46 -16.37
N LEU A 322 -5.70 8.00 -15.81
CA LEU A 322 -5.24 7.67 -14.46
C LEU A 322 -6.20 8.18 -13.38
N LYS A 323 -6.57 7.31 -12.44
CA LYS A 323 -7.37 7.68 -11.26
C LYS A 323 -6.50 8.46 -10.27
N LYS A 324 -6.91 9.70 -9.92
CA LYS A 324 -6.15 10.66 -9.10
C LYS A 324 -5.71 10.12 -7.72
N ASN A 325 -6.59 9.40 -7.02
CA ASN A 325 -6.41 9.04 -5.61
C ASN A 325 -5.89 7.61 -5.40
N LYS A 326 -5.10 7.08 -6.33
CA LYS A 326 -4.43 5.78 -6.16
C LYS A 326 -3.15 5.95 -5.36
N ALA A 327 -2.85 4.95 -4.52
CA ALA A 327 -1.61 4.92 -3.74
C ALA A 327 -0.39 4.77 -4.68
N PRO A 328 0.71 5.50 -4.44
CA PRO A 328 1.95 5.35 -5.18
C PRO A 328 2.69 4.04 -4.83
N GLY A 329 3.72 3.72 -5.61
CA GLY A 329 4.67 2.67 -5.29
C GLY A 329 5.71 3.13 -4.26
N TYR A 330 6.85 2.44 -4.19
CA TYR A 330 7.96 2.81 -3.30
C TYR A 330 8.60 4.17 -3.67
N ASP A 331 8.43 4.60 -4.93
CA ASP A 331 8.90 5.86 -5.49
C ASP A 331 8.16 7.10 -4.94
N ASN A 332 7.02 6.91 -4.26
CA ASN A 332 6.14 7.97 -3.76
C ASN A 332 5.60 8.92 -4.86
N ILE A 333 5.70 8.55 -6.14
CA ILE A 333 5.17 9.34 -7.26
C ILE A 333 3.69 8.98 -7.48
N SER A 334 2.80 9.81 -6.94
CA SER A 334 1.35 9.61 -7.07
C SER A 334 0.82 9.92 -8.47
N ASN A 335 -0.32 9.32 -8.85
CA ASN A 335 -1.02 9.64 -10.10
C ASN A 335 -1.36 11.13 -10.24
N LYS A 336 -1.58 11.84 -9.12
CA LYS A 336 -1.83 13.28 -9.11
C LYS A 336 -0.62 14.07 -9.62
N ILE A 337 0.60 13.62 -9.30
CA ILE A 337 1.84 14.23 -9.80
C ILE A 337 1.97 13.99 -11.31
N ILE A 338 1.76 12.74 -11.73
CA ILE A 338 1.85 12.33 -13.14
C ILE A 338 0.89 13.13 -14.02
N LEU A 339 -0.35 13.34 -13.57
CA LEU A 339 -1.35 14.14 -14.28
C LEU A 339 -0.96 15.61 -14.49
N ASN A 340 0.03 16.12 -13.75
CA ASN A 340 0.51 17.50 -13.85
C ASN A 340 1.89 17.62 -14.50
N LEU A 341 2.42 16.53 -15.08
CA LEU A 341 3.70 16.56 -15.79
C LEU A 341 3.61 17.44 -17.05
N PRO A 342 4.65 18.26 -17.35
CA PRO A 342 4.74 19.01 -18.59
C PRO A 342 5.10 18.11 -19.78
N LEU A 343 4.95 18.64 -21.01
CA LEU A 343 5.22 17.89 -22.25
C LEU A 343 6.66 17.35 -22.32
N ASN A 344 7.66 18.08 -21.83
CA ASN A 344 9.06 17.62 -21.79
C ASN A 344 9.23 16.29 -21.01
N SER A 345 8.45 16.10 -19.94
CA SER A 345 8.44 14.85 -19.20
C SER A 345 7.78 13.72 -19.99
N ILE A 346 6.78 14.02 -20.82
CA ILE A 346 6.13 13.04 -21.68
C ILE A 346 7.11 12.58 -22.77
N TYR A 347 7.87 13.48 -23.38
CA TYR A 347 8.95 13.11 -24.32
C TYR A 347 10.04 12.25 -23.65
N THR A 348 10.37 12.55 -22.40
CA THR A 348 11.31 11.71 -21.63
C THR A 348 10.73 10.32 -21.40
N LEU A 349 9.45 10.21 -21.03
CA LEU A 349 8.78 8.92 -20.84
C LEU A 349 8.66 8.11 -22.13
N GLN A 350 8.41 8.78 -23.27
CA GLN A 350 8.43 8.18 -24.59
C GLN A 350 9.80 7.57 -24.87
N LYS A 351 10.86 8.35 -24.68
CA LYS A 351 12.24 7.88 -24.86
C LYS A 351 12.61 6.71 -23.96
N ILE A 352 12.20 6.74 -22.70
CA ILE A 352 12.37 5.61 -21.78
C ILE A 352 11.65 4.37 -22.33
N THR A 353 10.39 4.51 -22.75
CA THR A 353 9.58 3.40 -23.27
C THR A 353 10.17 2.81 -24.55
N ASP A 354 10.59 3.64 -25.50
CA ASP A 354 11.27 3.20 -26.73
C ASP A 354 12.61 2.54 -26.43
N SER A 355 13.34 3.01 -25.42
CA SER A 355 14.60 2.39 -25.00
C SER A 355 14.38 1.03 -24.35
N ILE A 356 13.28 0.85 -23.60
CA ILE A 356 12.88 -0.46 -23.07
C ILE A 356 12.67 -1.45 -24.22
N MET A 357 11.97 -1.04 -25.28
CA MET A 357 11.74 -1.85 -26.47
C MET A 357 13.04 -2.13 -27.24
N LYS A 358 13.87 -1.10 -27.44
CA LYS A 358 15.16 -1.18 -28.12
C LYS A 358 16.12 -2.15 -27.46
N PHE A 359 16.28 -2.11 -26.14
CA PHE A 359 17.25 -2.96 -25.43
C PHE A 359 16.66 -4.28 -24.92
N GLY A 360 15.33 -4.38 -24.90
CA GLY A 360 14.63 -5.49 -24.24
C GLY A 360 14.88 -5.52 -22.73
N HIS A 361 15.10 -4.36 -22.10
CA HIS A 361 15.45 -4.24 -20.68
C HIS A 361 14.38 -3.45 -19.93
N PHE A 362 13.80 -4.05 -18.89
CA PHE A 362 12.86 -3.35 -18.02
C PHE A 362 13.61 -2.72 -16.83
N PRO A 363 13.41 -1.42 -16.53
CA PRO A 363 14.22 -0.72 -15.55
C PRO A 363 14.21 -1.38 -14.17
N THR A 364 15.38 -1.53 -13.58
CA THR A 364 15.62 -2.21 -12.30
C THR A 364 14.83 -1.57 -11.17
N ARG A 365 14.81 -0.23 -11.14
CA ARG A 365 14.00 0.55 -10.19
C ARG A 365 12.51 0.22 -10.29
N TRP A 366 11.99 -0.06 -11.48
CA TRP A 366 10.57 -0.40 -11.67
C TRP A 366 10.21 -1.86 -11.33
N LYS A 367 11.20 -2.69 -11.02
CA LYS A 367 11.02 -4.09 -10.60
C LYS A 367 10.80 -4.26 -9.09
N THR A 368 10.89 -3.17 -8.34
CA THR A 368 10.65 -3.14 -6.88
C THR A 368 9.17 -2.94 -6.56
N ALA A 369 8.60 -3.82 -5.74
CA ALA A 369 7.20 -3.76 -5.33
C ALA A 369 7.04 -3.47 -3.82
N THR A 370 6.13 -2.57 -3.46
CA THR A 370 5.65 -2.45 -2.08
C THR A 370 4.39 -3.28 -1.90
N ILE A 371 4.45 -4.37 -1.14
CA ILE A 371 3.30 -5.24 -0.91
C ILE A 371 2.44 -4.71 0.23
N ILE A 372 1.15 -4.56 -0.05
CA ILE A 372 0.12 -4.28 0.95
C ILE A 372 -0.64 -5.58 1.24
N PRO A 373 -0.55 -6.12 2.47
CA PRO A 373 -1.25 -7.33 2.85
C PRO A 373 -2.75 -7.03 3.02
N ILE A 374 -3.61 -7.82 2.35
CA ILE A 374 -5.07 -7.73 2.50
C ILE A 374 -5.63 -9.05 3.01
N LEU A 375 -6.28 -9.03 4.17
CA LEU A 375 -6.86 -10.23 4.77
C LEU A 375 -7.91 -10.87 3.84
N LYS A 376 -7.83 -12.18 3.65
CA LYS A 376 -8.86 -12.95 2.96
C LYS A 376 -10.14 -12.97 3.78
N PRO A 377 -11.32 -12.74 3.18
CA PRO A 377 -12.60 -12.81 3.90
C PRO A 377 -12.76 -14.13 4.66
N GLY A 378 -13.13 -14.06 5.94
CA GLY A 378 -13.40 -15.23 6.78
C GLY A 378 -12.17 -16.05 7.21
N LYS A 379 -10.95 -15.58 6.97
CA LYS A 379 -9.71 -16.25 7.40
C LYS A 379 -9.15 -15.66 8.69
N ASP A 380 -8.36 -16.46 9.41
CA ASP A 380 -7.74 -16.07 10.68
C ASP A 380 -6.74 -14.91 10.46
N PRO A 381 -6.94 -13.75 11.10
CA PRO A 381 -6.05 -12.61 10.94
C PRO A 381 -4.70 -12.76 11.67
N THR A 382 -4.51 -13.78 12.52
CA THR A 382 -3.23 -14.03 13.20
C THR A 382 -2.26 -14.84 12.34
N ASP A 383 -2.76 -15.53 11.31
CA ASP A 383 -1.97 -16.33 10.38
C ASP A 383 -1.51 -15.47 9.18
N PRO A 384 -0.19 -15.32 8.95
CA PRO A 384 0.37 -14.65 7.77
C PRO A 384 -0.15 -15.17 6.42
N VAL A 385 -0.47 -16.47 6.30
CA VAL A 385 -0.93 -17.10 5.05
C VAL A 385 -2.36 -16.64 4.65
N SER A 386 -3.10 -16.09 5.62
CA SER A 386 -4.44 -15.53 5.40
C SER A 386 -4.44 -14.23 4.62
N TYR A 387 -3.28 -13.61 4.38
CA TYR A 387 -3.17 -12.33 3.67
C TYR A 387 -2.87 -12.52 2.18
N ARG A 388 -3.50 -11.70 1.33
CA ARG A 388 -3.18 -11.58 -0.10
C ARG A 388 -2.08 -10.53 -0.31
N PRO A 389 -1.05 -10.80 -1.11
CA PRO A 389 -0.03 -9.82 -1.45
C PRO A 389 -0.50 -8.91 -2.59
N ILE A 390 -0.89 -7.66 -2.30
CA ILE A 390 -1.17 -6.68 -3.35
C ILE A 390 0.09 -5.84 -3.62
N SER A 391 0.65 -5.96 -4.81
CA SER A 391 1.86 -5.24 -5.22
C SER A 391 1.55 -3.82 -5.70
N LEU A 392 2.02 -2.83 -4.94
CA LEU A 392 2.10 -1.44 -5.37
C LEU A 392 3.41 -1.24 -6.15
N LEU A 393 3.30 -1.30 -7.47
CA LEU A 393 4.36 -0.92 -8.40
C LEU A 393 4.36 0.59 -8.66
N PRO A 394 5.52 1.18 -9.03
CA PRO A 394 5.63 2.57 -9.47
C PRO A 394 4.56 2.96 -10.47
N SER A 395 3.95 4.13 -10.30
CA SER A 395 2.87 4.55 -11.20
C SER A 395 3.37 4.84 -12.61
N ILE A 396 4.61 5.31 -12.75
CA ILE A 396 5.26 5.54 -14.05
C ILE A 396 5.51 4.21 -14.77
N SER A 397 5.95 3.16 -14.06
CA SER A 397 6.16 1.84 -14.66
C SER A 397 4.87 1.32 -15.30
N LYS A 398 3.72 1.52 -14.65
CA LYS A 398 2.41 1.08 -15.17
C LYS A 398 2.01 1.76 -16.48
N ILE A 399 2.55 2.94 -16.79
CA ILE A 399 2.35 3.59 -18.08
C ILE A 399 3.15 2.85 -19.16
N ALA A 400 4.43 2.59 -18.91
CA ALA A 400 5.25 1.79 -19.82
C ALA A 400 4.67 0.37 -20.00
N GLU A 401 4.23 -0.27 -18.92
CA GLU A 401 3.56 -1.57 -18.96
C GLU A 401 2.29 -1.53 -19.83
N HIS A 402 1.54 -0.42 -19.83
CA HIS A 402 0.34 -0.29 -20.65
C HIS A 402 0.66 -0.26 -22.15
N ILE A 403 1.71 0.45 -22.56
CA ILE A 403 2.15 0.49 -23.95
C ILE A 403 2.65 -0.89 -24.40
N ILE A 404 3.53 -1.52 -23.61
CA ILE A 404 4.05 -2.86 -23.89
C ILE A 404 2.90 -3.88 -23.99
N LEU A 405 1.91 -3.78 -23.11
CA LEU A 405 0.72 -4.61 -23.13
C LEU A 405 -0.14 -4.38 -24.39
N SER A 406 -0.24 -3.16 -24.89
CA SER A 406 -0.95 -2.88 -26.16
C SER A 406 -0.30 -3.65 -27.30
N ARG A 407 1.03 -3.54 -27.45
CA ARG A 407 1.78 -4.24 -28.50
C ARG A 407 1.67 -5.76 -28.37
N LEU A 408 1.69 -6.30 -27.15
CA LEU A 408 1.44 -7.72 -26.93
C LEU A 408 0.02 -8.12 -27.36
N ASN A 409 -1.00 -7.37 -26.96
CA ASN A 409 -2.38 -7.71 -27.30
C ASN A 409 -2.64 -7.64 -28.81
N GLU A 410 -2.07 -6.66 -29.52
CA GLU A 410 -2.12 -6.57 -30.99
C GLU A 410 -1.58 -7.87 -31.60
N PHE A 411 -0.39 -8.31 -31.19
CA PHE A 411 0.19 -9.58 -31.64
C PHE A 411 -0.70 -10.81 -31.31
N LEU A 412 -1.26 -10.87 -30.10
CA LEU A 412 -2.10 -12.00 -29.68
C LEU A 412 -3.41 -12.08 -30.46
N GLU A 413 -4.02 -10.93 -30.78
CA GLU A 413 -5.25 -10.82 -31.56
C GLU A 413 -4.99 -11.18 -33.03
N GLU A 414 -3.94 -10.63 -33.66
CA GLU A 414 -3.57 -10.92 -35.06
C GLU A 414 -3.28 -12.39 -35.31
N ASN A 415 -2.64 -13.07 -34.35
CA ASN A 415 -2.23 -14.47 -34.49
C ASN A 415 -3.20 -15.47 -33.81
N ASN A 416 -4.33 -15.00 -33.28
CA ASN A 416 -5.33 -15.82 -32.57
C ASN A 416 -4.72 -16.78 -31.53
N ILE A 417 -3.74 -16.31 -30.76
CA ILE A 417 -2.94 -17.15 -29.85
C ILE A 417 -3.76 -17.66 -28.66
N LEU A 418 -4.62 -16.80 -28.09
CA LEU A 418 -5.38 -17.14 -26.89
C LEU A 418 -6.51 -18.12 -27.19
N MET A 419 -6.56 -19.21 -26.41
CA MET A 419 -7.58 -20.24 -26.56
C MET A 419 -8.99 -19.64 -26.40
N PRO A 420 -9.98 -20.05 -27.21
CA PRO A 420 -11.34 -19.54 -27.11
C PRO A 420 -12.00 -19.74 -25.74
N GLU A 421 -11.64 -20.79 -25.01
CA GLU A 421 -12.26 -21.18 -23.73
C GLU A 421 -11.81 -20.34 -22.54
N GLN A 422 -10.71 -19.59 -22.68
CA GLN A 422 -10.21 -18.64 -21.70
C GLN A 422 -10.95 -17.31 -21.87
N PHE A 423 -11.76 -16.95 -20.88
CA PHE A 423 -12.51 -15.69 -20.87
C PHE A 423 -11.89 -14.64 -19.94
N GLY A 424 -11.00 -15.06 -19.04
CA GLY A 424 -10.29 -14.18 -18.11
C GLY A 424 -9.29 -13.28 -18.83
N PHE A 425 -9.24 -12.01 -18.40
CA PHE A 425 -8.29 -10.99 -18.88
C PHE A 425 -8.32 -10.69 -20.39
N ARG A 426 -9.40 -11.09 -21.08
CA ARG A 426 -9.61 -10.79 -22.50
C ARG A 426 -10.51 -9.58 -22.69
N LYS A 427 -10.23 -8.82 -23.74
CA LYS A 427 -11.08 -7.71 -24.15
C LYS A 427 -12.46 -8.24 -24.54
N ASN A 428 -13.52 -7.54 -24.15
CA ASN A 428 -14.92 -7.85 -24.43
C ASN A 428 -15.47 -9.18 -23.86
N LEU A 429 -14.71 -9.88 -23.02
CA LEU A 429 -15.20 -11.07 -22.30
C LEU A 429 -15.26 -10.77 -20.79
N SER A 430 -16.24 -11.37 -20.13
CA SER A 430 -16.50 -11.17 -18.70
C SER A 430 -16.91 -12.48 -18.04
N THR A 431 -16.95 -12.48 -16.70
CA THR A 431 -17.44 -13.61 -15.91
C THR A 431 -18.86 -14.01 -16.28
N THR A 432 -19.72 -13.05 -16.63
CA THR A 432 -21.12 -13.31 -17.03
C THR A 432 -21.22 -14.10 -18.32
N HIS A 433 -20.34 -13.85 -19.30
CA HIS A 433 -20.32 -14.61 -20.56
C HIS A 433 -19.93 -16.08 -20.31
N GLN A 434 -18.92 -16.31 -19.46
CA GLN A 434 -18.50 -17.68 -19.15
C GLN A 434 -19.55 -18.42 -18.32
N LEU A 435 -20.18 -17.73 -17.37
CA LEU A 435 -21.29 -18.28 -16.59
C LEU A 435 -22.44 -18.68 -17.53
N LEU A 436 -22.82 -17.82 -18.47
CA LEU A 436 -23.87 -18.11 -19.45
C LEU A 436 -23.56 -19.39 -20.23
N ARG A 437 -22.35 -19.50 -20.80
CA ARG A 437 -21.88 -20.68 -21.53
C ARG A 437 -21.98 -21.97 -20.71
N ILE A 438 -21.60 -21.92 -19.43
CA ILE A 438 -21.71 -23.08 -18.53
C ILE A 438 -23.19 -23.41 -18.26
N THR A 439 -24.01 -22.41 -17.94
CA THR A 439 -25.44 -22.62 -17.62
C THR A 439 -26.23 -23.14 -18.80
N GLU A 440 -25.99 -22.65 -20.02
CA GLU A 440 -26.63 -23.13 -21.25
C GLU A 440 -26.26 -24.58 -21.52
N TYR A 441 -24.98 -24.95 -21.36
CA TYR A 441 -24.53 -26.33 -21.52
C TYR A 441 -25.23 -27.29 -20.54
N ILE A 442 -25.40 -26.87 -19.28
CA ILE A 442 -26.12 -27.64 -18.27
C ILE A 442 -27.61 -27.75 -18.64
N GLN A 443 -28.26 -26.63 -18.97
CA GLN A 443 -29.69 -26.58 -19.25
C GLN A 443 -30.06 -27.37 -20.51
N GLU A 444 -29.24 -27.29 -21.57
CA GLU A 444 -29.41 -28.09 -22.79
C GLU A 444 -29.30 -29.59 -22.48
N GLY A 445 -28.37 -29.97 -21.59
CA GLY A 445 -28.27 -31.33 -21.07
C GLY A 445 -29.56 -31.79 -20.38
N LEU A 446 -30.09 -30.98 -19.46
CA LEU A 446 -31.32 -31.29 -18.72
C LEU A 446 -32.54 -31.39 -19.65
N ASN A 447 -32.67 -30.48 -20.62
CA ASN A 447 -33.76 -30.49 -21.62
C ASN A 447 -33.73 -31.77 -22.47
N ASN A 448 -32.52 -32.28 -22.77
CA ASN A 448 -32.32 -33.50 -23.54
C ASN A 448 -32.33 -34.78 -22.68
N LYS A 449 -32.77 -34.70 -21.42
CA LYS A 449 -32.76 -35.81 -20.45
C LYS A 449 -31.37 -36.43 -20.24
N LEU A 450 -30.32 -35.64 -20.40
CA LEU A 450 -28.95 -35.99 -20.06
C LEU A 450 -28.64 -35.54 -18.64
N LYS A 451 -27.61 -36.16 -18.04
CA LYS A 451 -26.98 -35.69 -16.81
C LYS A 451 -25.70 -34.95 -17.19
N THR A 452 -25.34 -33.95 -16.40
CA THR A 452 -24.12 -33.17 -16.60
C THR A 452 -23.27 -33.25 -15.33
N GLY A 453 -22.07 -33.80 -15.43
CA GLY A 453 -21.08 -33.72 -14.36
C GLY A 453 -20.16 -32.53 -14.58
N ALA A 454 -19.79 -31.84 -13.51
CA ALA A 454 -18.85 -30.73 -13.51
C ALA A 454 -17.78 -30.92 -12.43
N VAL A 455 -16.54 -30.57 -12.73
CA VAL A 455 -15.43 -30.50 -11.78
C VAL A 455 -14.86 -29.09 -11.78
N PHE A 456 -14.87 -28.45 -10.63
CA PHE A 456 -14.36 -27.11 -10.37
C PHE A 456 -12.97 -27.22 -9.75
N LEU A 457 -11.94 -26.78 -10.46
CA LEU A 457 -10.54 -26.84 -10.04
C LEU A 457 -10.10 -25.50 -9.44
N ASP A 458 -9.47 -25.53 -8.26
CA ASP A 458 -8.83 -24.37 -7.60
C ASP A 458 -7.30 -24.49 -7.73
N ILE A 459 -6.65 -23.57 -8.45
CA ILE A 459 -5.18 -23.54 -8.55
C ILE A 459 -4.59 -22.89 -7.29
N GLN A 460 -3.66 -23.56 -6.63
CA GLN A 460 -3.05 -23.04 -5.42
C GLN A 460 -2.14 -21.85 -5.72
N LYS A 461 -2.50 -20.66 -5.21
CA LYS A 461 -1.67 -19.44 -5.28
C LYS A 461 -1.24 -19.12 -6.73
N ALA A 462 -2.20 -19.20 -7.66
CA ALA A 462 -1.97 -19.23 -9.10
C ALA A 462 -1.00 -18.15 -9.64
N PHE A 463 -1.18 -16.88 -9.23
CA PHE A 463 -0.31 -15.77 -9.66
C PHE A 463 1.07 -15.81 -9.02
N ASP A 464 1.20 -16.33 -7.80
CA ASP A 464 2.39 -16.18 -6.97
C ASP A 464 3.41 -17.30 -7.21
N ARG A 465 3.01 -18.38 -7.90
CA ARG A 465 3.84 -19.58 -8.12
C ARG A 465 4.10 -19.92 -9.58
N VAL A 466 3.79 -19.01 -10.51
CA VAL A 466 4.08 -19.17 -11.94
C VAL A 466 5.57 -19.44 -12.15
N TRP A 467 5.90 -20.49 -12.91
CA TRP A 467 7.26 -20.77 -13.31
C TRP A 467 7.69 -19.80 -14.42
N GLN A 468 8.54 -18.84 -14.06
CA GLN A 468 8.93 -17.73 -14.94
C GLN A 468 9.62 -18.24 -16.21
N ASP A 469 10.57 -19.17 -16.09
CA ASP A 469 11.25 -19.77 -17.25
C ASP A 469 10.26 -20.55 -18.14
N GLY A 470 9.36 -21.34 -17.54
CA GLY A 470 8.31 -22.03 -18.26
C GLY A 470 7.41 -21.07 -19.06
N LEU A 471 7.07 -19.91 -18.48
CA LEU A 471 6.33 -18.85 -19.17
C LEU A 471 7.15 -18.27 -20.34
N ILE A 472 8.44 -17.95 -20.16
CA ILE A 472 9.28 -17.44 -21.25
C ILE A 472 9.40 -18.47 -22.38
N HIS A 473 9.56 -19.75 -22.06
CA HIS A 473 9.56 -20.84 -23.04
C HIS A 473 8.26 -20.86 -23.86
N LYS A 474 7.09 -20.74 -23.21
CA LYS A 474 5.80 -20.68 -23.90
C LYS A 474 5.70 -19.47 -24.82
N LEU A 475 6.14 -18.29 -24.39
CA LEU A 475 6.16 -17.10 -25.24
C LEU A 475 7.01 -17.28 -26.50
N ILE A 476 8.17 -17.94 -26.38
CA ILE A 476 9.01 -18.30 -27.53
C ILE A 476 8.26 -19.26 -28.45
N LYS A 477 7.58 -20.28 -27.91
CA LYS A 477 6.79 -21.25 -28.69
C LYS A 477 5.58 -20.63 -29.39
N TYR A 478 4.99 -19.57 -28.84
CA TYR A 478 3.94 -18.80 -29.50
C TYR A 478 4.46 -17.87 -30.60
N ASN A 479 5.77 -17.90 -30.92
CA ASN A 479 6.42 -17.01 -31.87
C ASN A 479 6.25 -15.52 -31.52
N THR A 480 6.18 -15.21 -30.22
CA THR A 480 6.10 -13.82 -29.73
C THR A 480 7.31 -13.02 -30.22
N PRO A 481 7.16 -11.74 -30.63
CA PRO A 481 8.27 -10.89 -31.05
C PRO A 481 9.44 -10.93 -30.05
N ARG A 482 10.65 -11.13 -30.56
CA ARG A 482 11.86 -11.36 -29.73
C ARG A 482 12.11 -10.23 -28.72
N TYR A 483 11.83 -8.98 -29.10
CA TYR A 483 12.00 -7.83 -28.20
C TYR A 483 11.05 -7.90 -27.00
N LEU A 484 9.78 -8.31 -27.20
CA LEU A 484 8.82 -8.50 -26.10
C LEU A 484 9.24 -9.64 -25.17
N VAL A 485 9.67 -10.77 -25.73
CA VAL A 485 10.17 -11.91 -24.93
C VAL A 485 11.34 -11.47 -24.06
N LYS A 486 12.29 -10.70 -24.61
CA LYS A 486 13.43 -10.17 -23.86
C LYS A 486 12.99 -9.18 -22.76
N ILE A 487 12.04 -8.28 -23.05
CA ILE A 487 11.44 -7.40 -22.04
C ILE A 487 10.82 -8.22 -20.92
N PHE A 488 10.00 -9.24 -21.22
CA PHE A 488 9.31 -10.03 -20.21
C PHE A 488 10.28 -10.86 -19.37
N HIS A 489 11.33 -11.40 -19.98
CA HIS A 489 12.44 -12.04 -19.25
C HIS A 489 13.10 -11.03 -18.29
N SER A 490 13.46 -9.83 -18.76
CA SER A 490 14.02 -8.78 -17.89
C SER A 490 13.05 -8.30 -16.79
N TYR A 491 11.75 -8.22 -17.11
CA TYR A 491 10.67 -7.78 -16.21
C TYR A 491 10.44 -8.76 -15.04
N LEU A 492 10.52 -10.07 -15.30
CA LEU A 492 10.30 -11.12 -14.31
C LEU A 492 11.55 -11.39 -13.45
N SER A 493 12.74 -11.21 -14.03
CA SER A 493 14.02 -11.48 -13.36
C SER A 493 14.44 -10.41 -12.35
N ASN A 494 15.03 -10.87 -11.24
CA ASN A 494 15.59 -10.04 -10.16
C ASN A 494 14.59 -9.06 -9.54
N ARG A 495 13.32 -9.46 -9.42
CA ARG A 495 12.30 -8.66 -8.74
C ARG A 495 12.46 -8.77 -7.24
N ILE A 496 12.27 -7.65 -6.57
CA ILE A 496 12.31 -7.56 -5.11
C ILE A 496 11.03 -6.95 -4.58
N PHE A 497 10.70 -7.28 -3.34
CA PHE A 497 9.56 -6.71 -2.64
C PHE A 497 9.87 -6.36 -1.19
N ALA A 498 9.09 -5.42 -0.65
CA ALA A 498 9.01 -5.16 0.78
C ALA A 498 7.55 -5.03 1.19
N VAL A 499 7.18 -5.59 2.35
CA VAL A 499 5.82 -5.50 2.89
C VAL A 499 5.68 -4.24 3.72
N ARG A 500 4.59 -3.50 3.53
CA ARG A 500 4.28 -2.32 4.34
C ARG A 500 3.15 -2.61 5.32
N VAL A 501 3.42 -2.41 6.61
CA VAL A 501 2.42 -2.44 7.68
C VAL A 501 2.37 -1.04 8.30
N ASN A 502 1.24 -0.35 8.12
CA ASN A 502 1.09 1.05 8.49
C ASN A 502 2.16 1.93 7.81
N ASN A 503 3.08 2.48 8.61
CA ASN A 503 4.16 3.36 8.16
C ASN A 503 5.53 2.65 8.10
N GLU A 504 5.61 1.38 8.51
CA GLU A 504 6.85 0.61 8.54
C GLU A 504 6.95 -0.34 7.33
N LEU A 505 8.15 -0.46 6.80
CA LEU A 505 8.50 -1.39 5.71
C LEU A 505 9.31 -2.57 6.27
N SER A 506 9.10 -3.77 5.74
CA SER A 506 9.95 -4.92 6.03
C SER A 506 11.34 -4.78 5.44
N ASN A 507 12.20 -5.75 5.72
CA ASN A 507 13.39 -6.00 4.91
C ASN A 507 12.99 -6.41 3.49
N THR A 508 13.86 -6.13 2.52
CA THR A 508 13.64 -6.50 1.12
C THR A 508 13.85 -8.01 0.93
N LYS A 509 12.98 -8.62 0.13
CA LYS A 509 13.00 -10.05 -0.22
C LYS A 509 12.93 -10.23 -1.73
N ILE A 510 13.38 -11.38 -2.22
CA ILE A 510 13.44 -11.70 -3.66
C ILE A 510 12.19 -12.50 -4.07
N ILE A 511 11.67 -12.21 -5.26
CA ILE A 511 10.59 -12.98 -5.89
C ILE A 511 11.24 -14.00 -6.85
N LYS A 512 11.16 -15.31 -6.52
CA LYS A 512 11.72 -16.38 -7.37
C LYS A 512 10.69 -16.96 -8.36
N ALA A 513 9.41 -16.86 -8.04
CA ALA A 513 8.30 -17.35 -8.84
C ALA A 513 7.13 -16.38 -8.80
N GLY A 514 6.26 -16.50 -9.80
CA GLY A 514 5.05 -15.72 -9.90
C GLY A 514 5.15 -14.47 -10.78
N VAL A 515 3.98 -13.88 -10.99
CA VAL A 515 3.74 -12.62 -11.68
C VAL A 515 3.09 -11.63 -10.72
N SER A 516 3.44 -10.35 -10.83
CA SER A 516 3.04 -9.33 -9.86
C SER A 516 1.52 -9.11 -9.79
N GLN A 517 0.85 -9.42 -8.66
CA GLN A 517 -0.55 -9.07 -8.43
C GLN A 517 -0.71 -7.55 -8.29
N GLY A 518 -1.13 -6.86 -9.35
CA GLY A 518 -1.28 -5.39 -9.37
C GLY A 518 -0.53 -4.69 -10.50
N SER A 519 0.23 -5.45 -11.30
CA SER A 519 0.75 -5.02 -12.60
C SER A 519 -0.34 -5.02 -13.68
N LYS A 520 -0.05 -4.35 -14.80
CA LYS A 520 -0.91 -4.39 -15.99
C LYS A 520 -0.67 -5.65 -16.81
N ILE A 521 0.59 -6.10 -16.88
CA ILE A 521 1.05 -7.21 -17.70
C ILE A 521 0.83 -8.58 -17.01
N GLY A 522 0.88 -8.64 -15.68
CA GLY A 522 0.78 -9.90 -14.92
C GLY A 522 -0.43 -10.78 -15.27
N PRO A 523 -1.65 -10.21 -15.36
CA PRO A 523 -2.83 -10.98 -15.74
C PRO A 523 -2.77 -11.65 -17.12
N ILE A 524 -2.26 -10.96 -18.15
CA ILE A 524 -2.16 -11.54 -19.48
C ILE A 524 -1.05 -12.60 -19.54
N LEU A 525 0.07 -12.39 -18.82
CA LEU A 525 1.14 -13.37 -18.73
C LEU A 525 0.66 -14.67 -18.05
N PHE A 526 -0.16 -14.55 -17.01
CA PHE A 526 -0.79 -15.70 -16.39
C PHE A 526 -1.74 -16.42 -17.36
N ALA A 527 -2.57 -15.68 -18.10
CA ALA A 527 -3.44 -16.28 -19.11
C ALA A 527 -2.65 -17.03 -20.19
N LEU A 528 -1.53 -16.47 -20.67
CA LEU A 528 -0.61 -17.10 -21.61
C LEU A 528 0.08 -18.33 -21.02
N TYR A 529 0.40 -18.31 -19.73
CA TYR A 529 1.01 -19.46 -19.06
C TYR A 529 0.09 -20.69 -19.03
N ILE A 530 -1.22 -20.50 -18.91
CA ILE A 530 -2.19 -21.61 -18.89
C ILE A 530 -2.86 -21.84 -20.26
N ASN A 531 -2.41 -21.14 -21.29
CA ASN A 531 -3.08 -21.08 -22.59
C ASN A 531 -2.99 -22.39 -23.42
N ASP A 532 -2.11 -23.31 -23.05
CA ASP A 532 -1.95 -24.63 -23.68
C ASP A 532 -2.56 -25.76 -22.85
N MET A 533 -3.53 -25.44 -21.96
CA MET A 533 -4.24 -26.44 -21.17
C MET A 533 -4.94 -27.46 -22.09
N PRO A 534 -4.78 -28.78 -21.86
CA PRO A 534 -5.25 -29.81 -22.76
C PRO A 534 -6.78 -29.86 -22.83
N LYS A 535 -7.29 -30.00 -24.06
CA LYS A 535 -8.71 -30.20 -24.36
C LYS A 535 -9.01 -31.67 -24.62
N GLN A 536 -10.23 -32.10 -24.37
CA GLN A 536 -10.68 -33.46 -24.67
C GLN A 536 -12.07 -33.48 -25.32
N HIS A 537 -12.28 -34.41 -26.26
CA HIS A 537 -13.44 -34.41 -27.17
C HIS A 537 -14.81 -34.51 -26.46
N ASN A 538 -14.88 -35.18 -25.31
CA ASN A 538 -16.14 -35.44 -24.58
C ASN A 538 -16.35 -34.50 -23.39
N THR A 539 -15.59 -33.41 -23.32
CA THR A 539 -15.59 -32.50 -22.18
C THR A 539 -15.60 -31.06 -22.65
N LEU A 540 -16.37 -30.21 -21.96
CA LEU A 540 -16.33 -28.77 -22.12
C LEU A 540 -15.34 -28.18 -21.11
N LEU A 541 -14.30 -27.51 -21.62
CA LEU A 541 -13.37 -26.73 -20.79
C LEU A 541 -13.85 -25.27 -20.73
N SER A 542 -13.88 -24.73 -19.52
CA SER A 542 -14.25 -23.35 -19.26
C SER A 542 -13.27 -22.74 -18.26
N ILE A 543 -12.52 -21.71 -18.67
CA ILE A 543 -11.51 -21.06 -17.83
C ILE A 543 -11.84 -19.58 -17.68
N PHE A 544 -11.70 -19.06 -16.47
CA PHE A 544 -11.68 -17.64 -16.19
C PHE A 544 -10.53 -17.34 -15.22
N ALA A 545 -9.40 -16.87 -15.75
CA ALA A 545 -8.18 -16.71 -14.97
C ALA A 545 -7.77 -18.06 -14.31
N ASP A 546 -7.68 -18.11 -12.98
CA ASP A 546 -7.34 -19.30 -12.21
C ASP A 546 -8.53 -20.26 -11.99
N ASP A 547 -9.76 -19.78 -12.12
CA ASP A 547 -10.97 -20.60 -12.01
C ASP A 547 -11.13 -21.47 -13.26
N THR A 548 -11.10 -22.79 -13.08
CA THR A 548 -11.25 -23.75 -14.19
C THR A 548 -12.37 -24.74 -13.90
N VAL A 549 -13.23 -24.96 -14.90
CA VAL A 549 -14.32 -25.93 -14.84
C VAL A 549 -14.27 -26.87 -16.03
N ILE A 550 -14.45 -28.15 -15.77
CA ILE A 550 -14.58 -29.21 -16.77
C ILE A 550 -15.97 -29.80 -16.65
N LEU A 551 -16.72 -29.85 -17.75
CA LEU A 551 -18.05 -30.44 -17.78
C LEU A 551 -18.11 -31.61 -18.76
N ALA A 552 -18.89 -32.64 -18.45
CA ALA A 552 -19.20 -33.73 -19.35
C ALA A 552 -20.69 -34.07 -19.28
N ARG A 553 -21.30 -34.41 -20.42
CA ARG A 553 -22.72 -34.76 -20.51
C ARG A 553 -22.92 -36.17 -21.05
N ASN A 554 -23.80 -36.93 -20.41
CA ASN A 554 -24.24 -38.24 -20.92
C ASN A 554 -25.55 -38.68 -20.23
N LYS A 555 -26.25 -39.67 -20.80
CA LYS A 555 -27.37 -40.33 -20.12
C LYS A 555 -26.89 -41.19 -18.95
N ASN A 556 -25.76 -41.89 -19.12
CA ASN A 556 -25.19 -42.78 -18.12
C ASN A 556 -24.09 -42.07 -17.31
N HIS A 557 -24.21 -42.10 -15.99
CA HIS A 557 -23.24 -41.49 -15.07
C HIS A 557 -21.82 -42.07 -15.21
N ASN A 558 -21.70 -43.36 -15.57
CA ASN A 558 -20.39 -44.00 -15.74
C ASN A 558 -19.59 -43.38 -16.88
N PHE A 559 -20.24 -43.00 -17.99
CA PHE A 559 -19.55 -42.32 -19.09
C PHE A 559 -19.13 -40.89 -18.74
N ILE A 560 -19.90 -40.21 -17.89
CA ILE A 560 -19.54 -38.88 -17.36
C ILE A 560 -18.29 -39.02 -16.49
N HIS A 561 -18.30 -39.95 -15.55
CA HIS A 561 -17.18 -40.23 -14.65
C HIS A 561 -15.91 -40.61 -15.43
N LEU A 562 -16.02 -41.50 -16.42
CA LEU A 562 -14.90 -41.88 -17.30
C LEU A 562 -14.36 -40.68 -18.09
N ALA A 563 -15.24 -39.84 -18.66
CA ALA A 563 -14.82 -38.67 -19.44
C ALA A 563 -14.08 -37.64 -18.57
N LEU A 564 -14.63 -37.34 -17.39
CA LEU A 564 -14.03 -36.40 -16.43
C LEU A 564 -12.71 -36.92 -15.89
N ASN A 565 -12.63 -38.18 -15.43
CA ASN A 565 -11.38 -38.73 -14.90
C ASN A 565 -10.29 -38.84 -15.95
N LYS A 566 -10.64 -39.20 -17.19
CA LYS A 566 -9.67 -39.21 -18.29
C LYS A 566 -9.12 -37.80 -18.55
N HIS A 567 -9.96 -36.77 -18.49
CA HIS A 567 -9.50 -35.38 -18.67
C HIS A 567 -8.67 -34.90 -17.47
N LEU A 568 -9.10 -35.21 -16.24
CA LEU A 568 -8.35 -34.92 -15.03
C LEU A 568 -6.97 -35.56 -15.04
N LYS A 569 -6.82 -36.79 -15.54
CA LYS A 569 -5.52 -37.44 -15.68
C LYS A 569 -4.59 -36.68 -16.63
N THR A 570 -5.09 -36.31 -17.81
CA THR A 570 -4.33 -35.50 -18.77
C THR A 570 -3.93 -34.13 -18.18
N LEU A 571 -4.80 -33.55 -17.36
CA LEU A 571 -4.52 -32.29 -16.68
C LEU A 571 -3.50 -32.45 -15.57
N GLU A 572 -3.55 -33.51 -14.79
CA GLU A 572 -2.57 -33.82 -13.75
C GLU A 572 -1.16 -33.89 -14.35
N ASP A 573 -1.00 -34.60 -15.47
CA ASP A 573 0.28 -34.70 -16.18
C ASP A 573 0.74 -33.31 -16.68
N TRP A 574 -0.18 -32.49 -17.19
CA TRP A 574 0.09 -31.12 -17.64
C TRP A 574 0.45 -30.18 -16.48
N PHE A 575 -0.24 -30.28 -15.34
CA PHE A 575 0.03 -29.51 -14.14
C PHE A 575 1.41 -29.87 -13.58
N ALA A 576 1.77 -31.16 -13.57
CA ALA A 576 3.10 -31.61 -13.16
C ALA A 576 4.19 -31.07 -14.09
N LYS A 577 3.98 -31.18 -15.41
CA LYS A 577 4.88 -30.64 -16.44
C LYS A 577 5.17 -29.16 -16.25
N TRP A 578 4.17 -28.37 -15.90
CA TRP A 578 4.29 -26.91 -15.73
C TRP A 578 4.38 -26.48 -14.27
N LYS A 579 4.71 -27.37 -13.33
CA LYS A 579 4.90 -27.02 -11.90
C LYS A 579 3.71 -26.29 -11.27
N ILE A 580 2.48 -26.60 -11.67
CA ILE A 580 1.25 -26.02 -11.13
C ILE A 580 0.67 -26.98 -10.11
N GLN A 581 0.36 -26.48 -8.91
CA GLN A 581 -0.25 -27.27 -7.84
C GLN A 581 -1.75 -26.97 -7.76
N ILE A 582 -2.57 -28.02 -7.74
CA ILE A 582 -4.02 -27.91 -7.47
C ILE A 582 -4.26 -27.92 -5.97
N ASN A 583 -5.23 -27.13 -5.52
CA ASN A 583 -5.76 -27.19 -4.18
C ASN A 583 -6.91 -28.21 -4.11
N ALA A 584 -6.55 -29.46 -3.84
CA ALA A 584 -7.50 -30.58 -3.78
C ALA A 584 -8.64 -30.33 -2.78
N GLY A 585 -8.36 -29.71 -1.62
CA GLY A 585 -9.38 -29.45 -0.59
C GLY A 585 -10.42 -28.39 -0.95
N LYS A 586 -10.21 -27.64 -2.04
CA LYS A 586 -11.22 -26.71 -2.59
C LYS A 586 -11.76 -27.15 -3.96
N THR A 587 -11.26 -28.25 -4.49
CA THR A 587 -11.73 -28.78 -5.76
C THR A 587 -13.04 -29.51 -5.50
N GLU A 588 -14.08 -29.18 -6.25
CA GLU A 588 -15.43 -29.72 -6.03
C GLU A 588 -15.97 -30.39 -7.28
N ALA A 589 -16.66 -31.51 -7.11
CA ALA A 589 -17.35 -32.22 -8.19
C ALA A 589 -18.87 -32.17 -7.93
N ILE A 590 -19.63 -31.83 -8.96
CA ILE A 590 -21.09 -31.66 -8.88
C ILE A 590 -21.74 -32.41 -10.05
N ILE A 591 -22.87 -33.07 -9.79
CA ILE A 591 -23.72 -33.69 -10.82
C ILE A 591 -25.05 -32.95 -10.90
N PHE A 592 -25.38 -32.45 -12.08
CA PHE A 592 -26.65 -31.84 -12.42
C PHE A 592 -27.55 -32.86 -13.12
N SER A 593 -28.74 -33.10 -12.58
CA SER A 593 -29.73 -34.00 -13.17
C SER A 593 -31.15 -33.67 -12.71
N ASN A 594 -32.16 -34.06 -13.51
CA ASN A 594 -33.58 -33.95 -13.13
C ASN A 594 -34.06 -35.08 -12.20
N SER A 595 -33.21 -36.06 -11.87
CA SER A 595 -33.58 -37.19 -11.02
C SER A 595 -33.37 -36.87 -9.55
N LEU A 596 -34.40 -37.06 -8.72
CA LEU A 596 -34.38 -36.87 -7.26
C LEU A 596 -33.55 -37.93 -6.50
N ASN A 597 -33.13 -39.01 -7.18
CA ASN A 597 -32.32 -40.07 -6.57
C ASN A 597 -30.82 -39.72 -6.68
N TYR A 598 -30.20 -39.45 -5.52
CA TYR A 598 -28.76 -39.23 -5.41
C TYR A 598 -27.99 -40.46 -5.91
N PRO A 599 -26.95 -40.30 -6.76
CA PRO A 599 -26.05 -41.38 -7.08
C PRO A 599 -25.26 -41.80 -5.82
N PRO A 600 -24.88 -43.09 -5.68
CA PRO A 600 -24.03 -43.52 -4.57
C PRO A 600 -22.67 -42.79 -4.61
N HIS A 601 -22.23 -42.34 -3.43
CA HIS A 601 -21.03 -41.54 -3.21
C HIS A 601 -19.73 -42.19 -3.68
#